data_AF-A0A3G9JMM5-F1
#
_entry.id   AF-A0A3G9JMM5-F1
#
_cell.length_a   1.000
_cell.length_b   1.000
_cell.length_c   1.000
_cell.angle_alpha   90.00
_cell.angle_beta   90.00
_cell.angle_gamma   90.00
#
_symmetry.space_group_name_H-M   'P 1'
#
loop_
_entity.id
_entity.type
_entity.pdbx_description
1 polymer ?
#
loop_
_entity_poly.entity_id
_entity_poly.type
_entity_poly.pdbx_seq_one_letter_code
_entity_poly.pdbx_strand_id
1 'polypeptide(L)'
;MNNIINKTLLSIYGIMLLLIGVLLVPYHIVGGRGNEITISDAKYAPIWKLMNGRDEINGFHPIYELQIQRLLYEILILTLIFLVLYLLLKKHEK
;
A
#
# COMPACT_ATOMS: atom_id res chain seq x y z
N MET A 1 24.99 -4.97 20.47
CA MET A 1 23.81 -4.07 20.38
C MET A 1 23.22 -4.02 18.96
N ASN A 2 24.06 -4.13 17.93
CA ASN A 2 23.73 -3.99 16.50
C ASN A 2 22.70 -5.03 16.00
N ASN A 3 22.77 -6.27 16.50
CA ASN A 3 21.80 -7.32 16.14
C ASN A 3 20.37 -7.02 16.61
N ILE A 4 20.20 -6.29 17.72
CA ILE A 4 18.86 -5.93 18.22
C ILE A 4 18.29 -4.81 17.34
N ILE A 5 19.08 -3.78 17.05
CA ILE A 5 18.66 -2.66 16.20
C ILE A 5 18.30 -3.14 14.79
N ASN A 6 19.11 -4.00 14.17
CA ASN A 6 18.84 -4.55 12.85
C ASN A 6 17.56 -5.40 12.83
N LYS A 7 17.34 -6.23 13.88
CA LYS A 7 16.11 -7.00 14.03
C LYS A 7 14.88 -6.11 14.20
N THR A 8 14.99 -5.06 15.02
CA THR A 8 13.91 -4.09 15.20
C THR A 8 13.59 -3.36 13.90
N LEU A 9 14.60 -2.88 13.18
CA LEU A 9 14.43 -2.20 11.89
C LEU A 9 13.75 -3.13 10.86
N LEU A 10 14.17 -4.39 10.79
CA LEU A 10 13.55 -5.39 9.92
C LEU A 10 12.10 -5.69 10.33
N SER A 11 11.81 -5.76 11.63
CA SER A 11 10.45 -5.98 12.13
C SER A 11 9.53 -4.81 11.76
N ILE A 12 10.00 -3.56 11.91
CA ILE A 12 9.24 -2.37 11.52
C ILE A 12 9.01 -2.37 10.00
N TYR A 13 10.03 -2.71 9.22
CA TYR A 13 9.90 -2.84 7.77
C TYR A 13 8.83 -3.86 7.37
N GLY A 14 8.84 -5.04 8.00
CA GLY A 14 7.83 -6.08 7.76
C GLY A 14 6.41 -5.62 8.11
N ILE A 15 6.24 -4.92 9.23
CA ILE A 15 4.94 -4.34 9.61
C ILE A 15 4.48 -3.31 8.58
N MET A 16 5.36 -2.40 8.16
CA MET A 16 5.05 -1.38 7.14
C MET A 16 4.66 -2.01 5.80
N LEU A 17 5.37 -3.07 5.37
CA LEU A 17 4.99 -3.82 4.18
C LEU A 17 3.62 -4.46 4.30
N LEU A 18 3.25 -5.00 5.46
CA LEU A 18 1.91 -5.54 5.67
C LEU A 18 0.86 -4.43 5.61
N LEU A 19 1.11 -3.30 6.27
CA LEU A 19 0.18 -2.17 6.25
C LEU A 19 -0.04 -1.65 4.83
N ILE A 20 1.01 -1.34 4.08
CA ILE A 20 0.92 -0.73 2.74
C ILE A 20 0.56 -1.77 1.68
N GLY A 21 1.10 -2.99 1.78
CA GLY A 21 0.90 -4.06 0.81
C GLY A 21 -0.44 -4.80 0.95
N VAL A 22 -1.10 -4.71 2.11
CA VAL A 22 -2.32 -5.49 2.39
C VAL A 22 -3.47 -4.63 2.89
N LEU A 23 -3.25 -3.71 3.83
CA LEU A 23 -4.34 -2.96 4.49
C LEU A 23 -4.64 -1.60 3.85
N LEU A 24 -3.63 -0.95 3.30
CA LEU A 24 -3.65 0.41 2.76
C LEU A 24 -3.12 0.38 1.34
N VAL A 25 -3.77 -0.41 0.51
CA VAL A 25 -3.42 -0.57 -0.89
C VAL A 25 -4.17 0.49 -1.71
N PRO A 26 -3.55 1.13 -2.72
CA PRO A 26 -4.21 2.14 -3.53
C PRO A 26 -5.16 1.55 -4.59
N TYR A 27 -6.35 2.13 -4.70
CA TYR A 27 -7.41 1.74 -5.64
C TYR A 27 -7.95 2.93 -6.42
N HIS A 28 -8.33 2.69 -7.66
CA HIS A 28 -9.33 3.50 -8.34
C HIS A 28 -10.73 2.97 -8.03
N ILE A 29 -11.67 3.88 -7.85
CA ILE A 29 -13.09 3.55 -7.85
C ILE A 29 -13.62 3.89 -9.22
N VAL A 30 -13.95 2.85 -9.99
CA VAL A 30 -14.60 2.99 -11.29
C VAL A 30 -16.08 2.71 -11.07
N GLY A 31 -16.91 3.75 -11.16
CA GLY A 31 -18.36 3.65 -10.97
C GLY A 31 -19.08 4.80 -11.66
N GLY A 32 -20.32 4.56 -12.11
CA GLY A 32 -21.07 5.53 -12.91
C GLY A 32 -22.51 5.12 -13.15
N ARG A 33 -23.39 6.08 -13.40
CA ARG A 33 -24.82 5.87 -13.70
C ARG A 33 -25.04 6.04 -15.20
N GLY A 34 -25.25 4.95 -15.94
CA GLY A 34 -25.40 4.98 -17.40
C GLY A 34 -24.06 5.03 -18.17
N ASN A 35 -23.96 5.84 -19.23
CA ASN A 35 -22.76 5.97 -20.08
C ASN A 35 -21.63 6.85 -19.49
N GLU A 36 -21.84 7.44 -18.31
CA GLU A 36 -20.84 8.30 -17.65
C GLU A 36 -19.98 7.48 -16.69
N ILE A 37 -18.76 7.14 -17.10
CA ILE A 37 -17.75 6.53 -16.23
C ILE A 37 -17.15 7.65 -15.36
N THR A 38 -17.47 7.68 -14.08
CA THR A 38 -16.84 8.61 -13.13
C THR A 38 -15.66 7.91 -12.47
N ILE A 39 -14.43 8.27 -12.86
CA ILE A 39 -13.22 7.79 -12.18
C ILE A 39 -13.05 8.66 -10.94
N SER A 40 -13.41 8.13 -9.78
CA SER A 40 -13.18 8.81 -8.51
C SER A 40 -11.76 8.55 -8.03
N ASP A 41 -11.15 9.59 -7.47
CA ASP A 41 -9.73 9.68 -7.14
C ASP A 41 -9.22 8.56 -6.22
N ALA A 42 -7.90 8.36 -6.22
CA ALA A 42 -7.22 7.24 -5.59
C ALA A 42 -7.58 7.09 -4.09
N LYS A 43 -8.27 6.01 -3.72
CA LYS A 43 -8.58 5.67 -2.32
C LYS A 43 -7.71 4.52 -1.82
N TYR A 44 -7.44 4.50 -0.52
CA TYR A 44 -6.73 3.40 0.12
C TYR A 44 -7.72 2.45 0.79
N ALA A 45 -7.53 1.16 0.58
CA ALA A 45 -8.35 0.14 1.22
C ALA A 45 -7.57 -1.17 1.43
N PRO A 46 -8.15 -2.14 2.15
CA PRO A 46 -7.56 -3.47 2.24
C PRO A 46 -7.74 -4.29 0.97
N ILE A 47 -6.82 -5.24 0.71
CA ILE A 47 -6.79 -6.08 -0.49
C ILE A 47 -8.06 -6.91 -0.72
N TRP A 48 -8.74 -7.33 0.35
CA TRP A 48 -10.00 -8.07 0.24
C TRP A 48 -11.18 -7.23 -0.29
N LYS A 49 -11.08 -5.90 -0.33
CA LYS A 49 -12.11 -5.09 -1.01
C LYS A 49 -12.18 -5.36 -2.52
N LEU A 50 -11.09 -5.83 -3.14
CA LEU A 50 -11.11 -6.29 -4.54
C LEU A 50 -12.02 -7.51 -4.75
N MET A 51 -12.10 -8.40 -3.75
CA MET A 51 -12.88 -9.64 -3.83
C MET A 51 -14.36 -9.39 -3.50
N ASN A 52 -14.64 -8.38 -2.69
CA ASN A 52 -15.98 -8.05 -2.21
C ASN A 52 -16.68 -7.03 -3.11
N GLY A 53 -16.77 -7.29 -4.42
CA GLY A 53 -17.53 -6.49 -5.40
C GLY A 53 -19.06 -6.46 -5.18
N ARG A 54 -19.52 -6.78 -3.96
CA ARG A 54 -20.92 -6.84 -3.53
C ARG A 54 -21.32 -5.70 -2.58
N ASP A 55 -20.39 -4.84 -2.18
CA ASP A 55 -20.72 -3.67 -1.38
C ASP A 55 -21.38 -2.61 -2.27
N GLU A 56 -22.72 -2.53 -2.22
CA GLU A 56 -23.47 -1.44 -2.86
C GLU A 56 -23.15 -0.12 -2.16
N ILE A 57 -22.60 0.84 -2.92
CA ILE A 57 -22.49 2.22 -2.47
C ILE A 57 -23.53 3.02 -3.23
N ASN A 58 -24.55 3.52 -2.53
CA ASN A 58 -25.65 4.31 -3.11
C ASN A 58 -26.41 3.59 -4.26
N GLY A 59 -26.57 2.26 -4.20
CA GLY A 59 -27.27 1.48 -5.23
C GLY A 59 -26.45 1.19 -6.50
N PHE A 60 -25.13 1.38 -6.44
CA PHE A 60 -24.19 1.01 -7.51
C PHE A 60 -23.17 0.01 -7.00
N HIS A 61 -22.70 -0.88 -7.89
CA HIS A 61 -21.57 -1.76 -7.64
C HIS A 61 -20.28 -1.10 -8.14
N PRO A 62 -19.52 -0.38 -7.28
CA PRO A 62 -18.23 0.17 -7.67
C PRO A 62 -17.25 -0.96 -7.99
N ILE A 63 -16.59 -0.87 -9.15
CA ILE A 63 -15.46 -1.74 -9.47
C ILE A 63 -14.23 -1.12 -8.83
N TYR A 64 -13.67 -1.81 -7.85
CA TYR A 64 -12.39 -1.44 -7.25
C TYR A 64 -11.26 -1.95 -8.15
N GLU A 65 -10.53 -1.05 -8.78
CA GLU A 65 -9.35 -1.40 -9.59
C GLU A 65 -8.08 -1.13 -8.81
N LEU A 66 -7.27 -2.17 -8.62
CA LEU A 66 -6.00 -2.07 -7.92
C LEU A 66 -5.01 -1.23 -8.74
N GLN A 67 -4.47 -0.16 -8.14
CA GLN A 67 -3.40 0.62 -8.75
C GLN A 67 -2.04 -0.05 -8.54
N ILE A 68 -1.79 -1.12 -9.29
CA ILE A 68 -0.57 -1.92 -9.18
C ILE A 68 0.70 -1.06 -9.32
N GLN A 69 0.73 -0.14 -10.29
CA GLN A 69 1.88 0.74 -10.51
C GLN A 69 2.19 1.60 -9.27
N ARG A 70 1.15 2.23 -8.67
CA ARG A 70 1.31 3.06 -7.48
C ARG A 70 1.75 2.24 -6.27
N LEU A 71 1.14 1.06 -6.08
CA LEU A 71 1.53 0.14 -5.02
C LEU A 71 3.01 -0.28 -5.14
N LEU A 72 3.46 -0.59 -6.36
CA LEU A 72 4.87 -0.93 -6.61
C LEU A 72 5.81 0.24 -6.28
N TYR A 73 5.43 1.47 -6.65
CA TYR A 73 6.21 2.65 -6.28
C TYR A 73 6.26 2.86 -4.77
N GLU A 74 5.16 2.69 -4.06
CA GLU A 74 5.12 2.82 -2.59
C GLU A 74 6.01 1.78 -1.91
N ILE A 75 5.96 0.51 -2.34
CA ILE A 75 6.84 -0.56 -1.82
C ILE A 75 8.30 -0.26 -2.14
N LEU A 76 8.60 0.19 -3.36
CA LEU A 76 9.98 0.51 -3.77
C LEU A 76 10.55 1.66 -2.93
N ILE A 77 9.79 2.75 -2.76
CA ILE A 77 10.19 3.91 -1.96
C ILE A 77 10.41 3.49 -0.51
N LEU A 78 9.49 2.71 0.07
CA LEU A 78 9.63 2.18 1.42
C LEU A 78 10.92 1.35 1.56
N THR A 79 11.17 0.46 0.61
CA THR A 79 12.38 -0.37 0.59
C THR A 79 13.64 0.49 0.55
N LEU A 80 13.67 1.52 -0.30
CA LEU A 80 14.80 2.44 -0.40
C LEU A 80 15.04 3.23 0.89
N ILE A 81 13.98 3.72 1.55
CA ILE A 81 14.09 4.41 2.83
C ILE A 81 14.74 3.51 3.87
N PHE A 82 14.24 2.28 4.03
CA PHE A 82 14.78 1.32 5.00
C PHE A 82 16.22 0.89 4.65
N LEU A 83 16.54 0.76 3.37
CA LEU A 83 17.90 0.50 2.92
C LEU A 83 18.85 1.64 3.31
N VAL A 84 18.46 2.89 3.07
CA VAL A 84 19.26 4.07 3.44
C VAL A 84 19.43 4.14 4.96
N LEU A 85 18.37 3.95 5.74
CA LEU A 85 18.44 3.93 7.20
C LEU A 85 19.40 2.85 7.70
N TYR A 86 19.31 1.64 7.13
CA TYR A 86 20.23 0.56 7.45
C TYR A 86 21.69 0.91 7.14
N LEU A 87 21.97 1.51 5.97
CA LEU A 87 23.32 1.92 5.59
C LEU A 87 23.88 3.03 6.50
N LEU A 88 23.05 4.00 6.88
CA LEU A 88 23.44 5.07 7.80
C LEU A 88 23.78 4.53 9.19
N LEU A 89 22.92 3.67 9.74
CA LEU A 89 23.15 3.01 11.03
C LEU A 89 24.45 2.18 10.99
N LYS A 90 24.65 1.40 9.93
CA LYS A 90 25.88 0.61 9.75
C LYS A 90 27.14 1.47 9.63
N LYS A 91 27.05 2.65 9.01
CA LYS A 91 28.18 3.58 8.86
C LYS A 91 28.58 4.22 10.19
N HIS A 92 27.61 4.51 11.05
CA HIS A 92 27.85 5.14 12.36
C HIS A 92 28.42 4.18 13.42
N GLU A 93 28.46 2.88 13.12
CA GLU A 93 29.05 1.83 13.96
C GLU A 93 30.54 1.55 13.63
N LYS A 94 31.10 2.17 12.59
CA LYS A 94 32.54 2.16 12.28
C LYS A 94 33.23 3.39 12.85
#